data_AF-A0A660Z9F8-F1
#
_entry.id   AF-A0A660Z9F8-F1
#
_cell.length_a   1.000
_cell.length_b   1.000
_cell.length_c   1.000
_cell.angle_alpha   90.00
_cell.angle_beta   90.00
_cell.angle_gamma   90.00
#
_symmetry.space_group_name_H-M   'P 1'
#
loop_
_entity.id
_entity.type
_entity.pdbx_description
1 polymer ?
#
loop_
_entity_poly.entity_id
_entity_poly.type
_entity_poly.pdbx_seq_one_letter_code
_entity_poly.pdbx_strand_id
1 'polypeptide(L)'
;TQEKYEGMLAIIRNVYFVESGVFEGNTSYHIYDENGDTGIVYVKSASNAVGTTIPTGMTNVVGNMSQYSNHYEILPRAPEDVPVEERELSPIEKPIHIGKTLLRPGEPIEVVINKSGDYRLSIYNVSGSLIESRNYSLPSSGIITFDTHDLTSGVYFLKVNATIEKFMVR
;
A
#
# COMPACT_ATOMS: atom_id res chain seq x y z
N THR A 1 22.49 -23.26 8.27
CA THR A 1 22.49 -21.79 8.14
C THR A 1 21.16 -21.42 7.51
N GLN A 2 20.39 -20.56 8.18
CA GLN A 2 18.99 -20.34 7.85
C GLN A 2 18.85 -19.15 6.91
N GLU A 3 18.17 -19.38 5.78
CA GLU A 3 17.87 -18.40 4.73
C GLU A 3 16.73 -17.48 5.21
N LYS A 4 17.06 -16.48 6.06
CA LYS A 4 16.05 -15.69 6.79
C LYS A 4 15.03 -15.00 5.88
N TYR A 5 15.42 -14.69 4.65
CA TYR A 5 14.62 -13.95 3.69
C TYR A 5 14.28 -14.77 2.43
N GLU A 6 14.61 -16.06 2.37
CA GLU A 6 14.30 -16.93 1.21
C GLU A 6 12.85 -16.77 0.76
N GLY A 7 12.65 -16.51 -0.53
CA GLY A 7 11.32 -16.45 -1.14
C GLY A 7 10.49 -15.24 -0.73
N MET A 8 11.04 -14.29 0.03
CA MET A 8 10.36 -13.03 0.33
C MET A 8 10.49 -12.08 -0.86
N LEU A 9 9.35 -11.51 -1.29
CA LEU A 9 9.37 -10.38 -2.22
C LEU A 9 9.86 -9.14 -1.47
N ALA A 10 10.94 -8.52 -1.94
CA ALA A 10 11.54 -7.34 -1.36
C ALA A 10 11.75 -6.25 -2.41
N ILE A 11 11.98 -5.03 -1.92
CA ILE A 11 12.45 -3.90 -2.70
C ILE A 11 13.73 -3.36 -2.05
N ILE A 12 14.79 -3.23 -2.86
CA ILE A 12 16.01 -2.52 -2.49
C ILE A 12 15.94 -1.14 -3.12
N ARG A 13 16.03 -0.09 -2.29
CA ARG A 13 15.75 1.28 -2.70
C ARG A 13 17.00 2.09 -2.91
N ASN A 14 16.92 3.07 -3.81
CA ASN A 14 17.91 4.12 -3.99
C ASN A 14 19.33 3.59 -4.23
N VAL A 15 19.46 2.64 -5.17
CA VAL A 15 20.72 2.00 -5.52
C VAL A 15 21.17 2.33 -6.94
N TYR A 16 22.47 2.17 -7.17
CA TYR A 16 23.13 2.33 -8.46
C TYR A 16 23.74 1.00 -8.88
N PHE A 17 23.63 0.65 -10.16
CA PHE A 17 24.37 -0.49 -10.73
C PHE A 17 25.82 -0.12 -11.00
N VAL A 18 26.74 -1.05 -10.72
CA VAL A 18 28.16 -0.92 -11.08
C VAL A 18 28.36 -1.21 -12.56
N GLU A 19 27.70 -2.25 -13.08
CA GLU A 19 27.77 -2.64 -14.47
C GLU A 19 26.85 -1.79 -15.37
N SER A 20 27.10 -1.84 -16.68
CA SER A 20 26.27 -1.20 -17.71
C SER A 20 26.06 -2.15 -18.88
N GLY A 21 25.10 -1.84 -19.76
CA GLY A 21 24.75 -2.68 -20.91
C GLY A 21 23.37 -3.29 -20.75
N VAL A 22 23.24 -4.59 -21.03
CA VAL A 22 21.99 -5.34 -20.90
C VAL A 22 22.14 -6.49 -19.91
N PHE A 23 21.05 -6.87 -19.27
CA PHE A 23 21.03 -8.04 -18.39
C PHE A 23 21.20 -9.33 -19.18
N GLU A 24 22.06 -10.21 -18.68
CA GLU A 24 22.32 -11.55 -19.19
C GLU A 24 21.78 -12.59 -18.21
N GLY A 25 21.42 -13.77 -18.74
CA GLY A 25 20.92 -14.87 -17.94
C GLY A 25 22.03 -15.56 -17.14
N ASN A 26 21.70 -15.94 -15.90
CA ASN A 26 22.58 -16.54 -14.91
C ASN A 26 23.78 -15.65 -14.51
N THR A 27 23.59 -14.34 -14.51
CA THR A 27 24.65 -13.36 -14.22
C THR A 27 24.33 -12.57 -12.95
N SER A 28 25.36 -12.34 -12.14
CA SER A 28 25.31 -11.48 -10.95
C SER A 28 25.72 -10.05 -11.31
N TYR A 29 24.92 -9.08 -10.85
CA TYR A 29 25.17 -7.65 -10.99
C TYR A 29 25.30 -7.01 -9.62
N HIS A 30 26.16 -6.01 -9.50
CA HIS A 30 26.45 -5.36 -8.24
C HIS A 30 25.72 -4.03 -8.16
N ILE A 31 25.11 -3.80 -7.00
CA ILE A 31 24.45 -2.53 -6.68
C ILE A 31 25.06 -1.92 -5.43
N TYR A 32 25.03 -0.60 -5.33
CA TYR A 32 25.43 0.13 -4.13
C TYR A 32 24.48 1.29 -3.82
N ASP A 33 24.33 1.65 -2.55
CA ASP A 33 23.59 2.83 -2.12
C ASP A 33 24.53 4.05 -1.90
N GLU A 34 23.97 5.21 -1.56
CA GLU A 34 24.75 6.43 -1.30
C GLU A 34 25.70 6.33 -0.08
N ASN A 35 25.45 5.37 0.82
CA ASN A 35 26.30 5.10 1.99
C ASN A 35 27.45 4.14 1.67
N GLY A 36 27.44 3.52 0.49
CA GLY A 36 28.42 2.52 0.06
C GLY A 36 28.08 1.08 0.47
N ASP A 37 26.87 0.84 0.97
CA ASP A 37 26.38 -0.52 1.22
C ASP A 37 26.15 -1.23 -0.11
N THR A 38 26.55 -2.50 -0.21
CA THR A 38 26.53 -3.26 -1.47
C THR A 38 25.53 -4.41 -1.45
N GLY A 39 25.03 -4.76 -2.63
CA GLY A 39 24.11 -5.87 -2.83
C GLY A 39 24.31 -6.57 -4.17
N ILE A 40 23.70 -7.76 -4.32
CA ILE A 40 23.76 -8.57 -5.53
C ILE A 40 22.37 -8.72 -6.12
N VAL A 41 22.25 -8.37 -7.40
CA VAL A 41 21.08 -8.64 -8.24
C VAL A 41 21.42 -9.83 -9.14
N TYR A 42 20.76 -10.97 -8.93
CA TYR A 42 21.00 -12.16 -9.74
C TYR A 42 19.88 -12.35 -10.77
N VAL A 43 20.24 -12.27 -12.05
CA VAL A 43 19.29 -12.45 -13.15
C VAL A 43 19.34 -13.90 -13.61
N LYS A 44 18.29 -14.68 -13.30
CA LYS A 44 18.15 -16.04 -13.83
C LYS A 44 17.90 -16.03 -15.34
N SER A 45 18.38 -17.05 -16.05
CA SER A 45 18.08 -17.19 -17.49
C SER A 45 16.59 -17.27 -17.83
N ALA A 46 15.76 -17.70 -16.87
CA ALA A 46 14.30 -17.75 -17.02
C ALA A 46 13.59 -16.42 -16.70
N SER A 47 14.33 -15.39 -16.25
CA SER A 47 13.77 -14.06 -16.00
C SER A 47 13.49 -13.35 -17.32
N ASN A 48 12.35 -12.67 -17.40
CA ASN A 48 12.05 -11.83 -18.56
C ASN A 48 12.86 -10.53 -18.58
N ALA A 49 13.68 -10.27 -17.54
CA ALA A 49 14.61 -9.14 -17.52
C ALA A 49 15.84 -9.37 -18.43
N VAL A 50 16.12 -10.60 -18.89
CA VAL A 50 17.23 -10.86 -19.81
C VAL A 50 17.05 -10.06 -21.11
N GLY A 51 18.09 -9.33 -21.53
CA GLY A 51 18.10 -8.48 -22.71
C GLY A 51 17.59 -7.06 -22.48
N THR A 52 17.09 -6.72 -21.29
CA THR A 52 16.72 -5.33 -20.97
C THR A 52 17.96 -4.53 -20.53
N THR A 53 17.91 -3.22 -20.73
CA THR A 53 19.01 -2.33 -20.38
C THR A 53 19.18 -2.21 -18.86
N ILE A 54 20.43 -2.29 -18.40
CA ILE A 54 20.81 -2.02 -17.02
C ILE A 54 20.62 -0.51 -16.74
N PRO A 55 19.93 -0.11 -15.67
CA PRO A 55 19.75 1.30 -15.34
C PRO A 55 21.07 2.03 -15.11
N THR A 56 21.21 3.23 -15.70
CA THR A 56 22.43 4.06 -15.61
C THR A 56 22.36 5.14 -14.52
N GLY A 57 21.31 5.13 -13.69
CA GLY A 57 21.08 6.11 -12.63
C GLY A 57 20.44 5.45 -11.40
N MET A 58 20.19 6.26 -10.37
CA MET A 58 19.57 5.78 -9.13
C MET A 58 18.24 5.09 -9.44
N THR A 59 18.05 3.91 -8.88
CA THR A 59 16.87 3.10 -9.13
C THR A 59 16.49 2.26 -7.91
N ASN A 60 15.33 1.61 -8.01
CA ASN A 60 14.89 0.59 -7.09
C ASN A 60 14.85 -0.76 -7.80
N VAL A 61 15.14 -1.82 -7.05
CA VAL A 61 15.15 -3.21 -7.52
C VAL A 61 14.13 -4.00 -6.72
N VAL A 62 13.17 -4.61 -7.40
CA VAL A 62 12.23 -5.55 -6.80
C VAL A 62 12.60 -6.98 -7.19
N GLY A 63 12.36 -7.93 -6.30
CA GLY A 63 12.61 -9.33 -6.62
C GLY A 63 12.42 -10.24 -5.41
N ASN A 64 12.51 -11.53 -5.66
CA ASN A 64 12.52 -12.51 -4.58
C ASN A 64 13.92 -12.58 -3.98
N MET A 65 14.01 -12.51 -2.67
CA MET A 65 15.25 -12.73 -1.96
C MET A 65 15.62 -14.21 -2.00
N SER A 66 16.91 -14.48 -2.18
CA SER A 66 17.54 -15.79 -2.20
C SER A 66 18.86 -15.68 -1.45
N GLN A 67 19.41 -16.82 -1.03
CA GLN A 67 20.75 -16.89 -0.48
C GLN A 67 21.59 -17.83 -1.33
N TYR A 68 22.69 -17.32 -1.87
CA TYR A 68 23.71 -18.14 -2.51
C TYR A 68 24.97 -18.18 -1.65
N SER A 69 25.25 -19.37 -1.09
CA SER A 69 26.37 -19.58 -0.17
C SER A 69 26.30 -18.66 1.06
N ASN A 70 27.12 -17.61 1.10
CA ASN A 70 27.30 -16.70 2.23
C ASN A 70 26.77 -15.28 1.97
N HIS A 71 26.08 -15.03 0.86
CA HIS A 71 25.48 -13.73 0.56
C HIS A 71 24.00 -13.84 0.17
N TYR A 72 23.27 -12.76 0.43
CA TYR A 72 21.91 -12.59 -0.06
C TYR A 72 21.95 -11.97 -1.46
N GLU A 73 21.02 -12.40 -2.30
CA GLU A 73 20.80 -11.90 -3.64
C GLU A 73 19.32 -11.62 -3.84
N ILE A 74 19.00 -10.61 -4.65
CA ILE A 74 17.64 -10.33 -5.10
C ILE A 74 17.48 -10.78 -6.55
N LEU A 75 16.38 -11.46 -6.85
CA LEU A 75 16.11 -12.05 -8.16
C LEU A 75 14.95 -11.33 -8.85
N PRO A 76 15.23 -10.41 -9.79
CA PRO A 76 14.21 -9.79 -10.63
C PRO A 76 13.52 -10.83 -11.51
N ARG A 77 12.20 -10.70 -11.66
CA ARG A 77 11.36 -11.66 -12.40
C ARG A 77 11.05 -11.16 -13.82
N ALA A 78 10.94 -9.85 -13.97
CA ALA A 78 10.49 -9.21 -15.19
C ALA A 78 11.17 -7.83 -15.39
N PRO A 79 11.09 -7.23 -16.60
CA PRO A 79 11.64 -5.90 -16.87
C PRO A 79 11.16 -4.82 -15.91
N GLU A 80 9.93 -4.91 -15.42
CA GLU A 80 9.33 -3.92 -14.52
C GLU A 80 9.88 -3.98 -13.10
N ASP A 81 10.63 -5.04 -12.76
CA ASP A 81 11.30 -5.17 -11.46
C ASP A 81 12.61 -4.34 -11.41
N VAL A 82 13.15 -3.90 -12.56
CA VAL A 82 14.37 -3.06 -12.67
C VAL A 82 14.38 -2.24 -13.99
N PRO A 83 14.21 -0.90 -13.98
CA PRO A 83 14.04 -0.04 -12.81
C PRO A 83 12.59 -0.05 -12.30
N VAL A 84 12.41 -0.08 -10.98
CA VAL A 84 11.10 0.17 -10.38
C VAL A 84 10.95 1.67 -10.12
N GLU A 85 10.04 2.29 -10.83
CA GLU A 85 9.51 3.58 -10.40
C GLU A 85 8.64 3.33 -9.17
N GLU A 86 9.12 3.77 -7.99
CA GLU A 86 8.21 4.03 -6.88
C GLU A 86 7.38 5.23 -7.31
N ARG A 87 6.25 4.95 -7.98
CA ARG A 87 5.15 5.89 -7.95
C ARG A 87 4.84 6.02 -6.47
N GLU A 88 5.02 7.23 -5.93
CA GLU A 88 4.35 7.61 -4.71
C GLU A 88 2.92 7.10 -4.87
N LEU A 89 2.59 6.05 -4.11
CA LEU A 89 1.20 5.77 -3.85
C LEU A 89 0.79 7.03 -3.09
N SER A 90 0.32 8.04 -3.83
CA SER A 90 -0.68 8.93 -3.29
C SER A 90 -1.62 7.97 -2.58
N PRO A 91 -1.74 8.05 -1.23
CA PRO A 91 -2.64 7.17 -0.51
C PRO A 91 -3.88 7.13 -1.37
N ILE A 92 -4.35 5.94 -1.79
CA ILE A 92 -5.63 5.91 -2.51
C ILE A 92 -6.56 6.60 -1.54
N GLU A 93 -6.85 7.86 -1.83
CA GLU A 93 -7.54 8.73 -0.91
C GLU A 93 -8.91 8.10 -0.91
N LYS A 94 -9.18 7.31 0.13
CA LYS A 94 -10.43 6.59 0.23
C LYS A 94 -11.48 7.66 0.03
N PRO A 95 -12.31 7.57 -1.03
CA PRO A 95 -13.23 8.65 -1.36
C PRO A 95 -14.09 9.05 -0.17
N ILE A 96 -14.30 8.09 0.73
CA ILE A 96 -14.94 8.22 2.03
C ILE A 96 -14.11 7.44 3.07
N HIS A 97 -13.79 8.04 4.20
CA HIS A 97 -13.28 7.34 5.39
C HIS A 97 -13.77 8.02 6.67
N ILE A 98 -13.70 7.32 7.80
CA ILE A 98 -14.04 7.90 9.11
C ILE A 98 -12.78 8.37 9.83
N GLY A 99 -12.84 9.55 10.45
CA GLY A 99 -11.69 10.13 11.15
C GLY A 99 -11.30 9.35 12.40
N LYS A 100 -12.28 8.70 13.06
CA LYS A 100 -12.09 7.90 14.27
C LYS A 100 -13.03 6.69 14.28
N THR A 101 -12.50 5.52 14.62
CA THR A 101 -13.24 4.25 14.69
C THR A 101 -13.69 3.88 16.11
N LEU A 102 -13.17 4.57 17.13
CA LEU A 102 -13.50 4.35 18.55
C LEU A 102 -14.08 5.64 19.14
N LEU A 103 -15.38 5.67 19.39
CA LEU A 103 -16.10 6.85 19.87
C LEU A 103 -16.51 6.66 21.33
N ARG A 104 -16.53 7.75 22.09
CA ARG A 104 -17.20 7.80 23.39
C ARG A 104 -18.73 7.87 23.19
N PRO A 105 -19.55 7.46 24.17
CA PRO A 105 -20.99 7.71 24.11
C PRO A 105 -21.29 9.20 23.87
N GLY A 106 -22.08 9.51 22.85
CA GLY A 106 -22.39 10.89 22.44
C GLY A 106 -21.31 11.64 21.65
N GLU A 107 -20.14 11.04 21.39
CA GLU A 107 -19.14 11.63 20.49
C GLU A 107 -19.56 11.39 19.03
N PRO A 108 -19.80 12.45 18.23
CA PRO A 108 -20.26 12.26 16.86
C PRO A 108 -19.18 11.62 15.99
N ILE A 109 -19.60 10.93 14.92
CA ILE A 109 -18.68 10.40 13.93
C ILE A 109 -18.35 11.45 12.88
N GLU A 110 -17.06 11.63 12.61
CA GLU A 110 -16.56 12.47 11.52
C GLU A 110 -16.27 11.61 10.29
N VAL A 111 -16.95 11.92 9.19
CA VAL A 111 -16.81 11.22 7.91
C VAL A 111 -16.15 12.18 6.93
N VAL A 112 -14.92 11.84 6.54
CA VAL A 112 -14.15 12.59 5.55
C VAL A 112 -14.56 12.15 4.15
N ILE A 113 -14.95 13.13 3.32
CA ILE A 113 -15.43 12.94 1.96
C ILE A 113 -14.52 13.73 1.02
N ASN A 114 -13.86 13.05 0.08
CA ASN A 114 -12.84 13.66 -0.77
C ASN A 114 -13.37 14.15 -2.14
N LYS A 115 -14.70 14.11 -2.35
CA LYS A 115 -15.35 14.56 -3.59
C LYS A 115 -16.67 15.28 -3.30
N SER A 116 -17.10 16.13 -4.23
CA SER A 116 -18.46 16.67 -4.21
C SER A 116 -19.47 15.59 -4.60
N GLY A 117 -20.72 15.76 -4.16
CA GLY A 117 -21.81 14.89 -4.51
C GLY A 117 -22.85 14.73 -3.42
N ASP A 118 -23.80 13.83 -3.68
CA ASP A 118 -24.85 13.44 -2.75
C ASP A 118 -24.50 12.13 -2.05
N TYR A 119 -24.66 12.13 -0.74
CA TYR A 119 -24.26 11.05 0.14
C TYR A 119 -25.41 10.66 1.05
N ARG A 120 -25.72 9.36 1.10
CA ARG A 120 -26.58 8.78 2.14
C ARG A 120 -25.71 8.08 3.17
N LEU A 121 -25.72 8.61 4.39
CA LEU A 121 -25.10 7.98 5.55
C LEU A 121 -26.16 7.13 6.25
N SER A 122 -25.83 5.89 6.56
CA SER A 122 -26.72 4.93 7.22
C SER A 122 -25.93 4.15 8.27
N ILE A 123 -26.43 4.12 9.51
CA ILE A 123 -25.83 3.34 10.60
C ILE A 123 -26.61 2.03 10.75
N TYR A 124 -25.88 0.93 10.82
CA TYR A 124 -26.42 -0.41 11.06
C TYR A 124 -25.80 -1.01 12.32
N ASN A 125 -26.57 -1.82 13.05
CA ASN A 125 -26.02 -2.68 14.09
C ASN A 125 -25.33 -3.92 13.48
N VAL A 126 -24.71 -4.75 14.33
CA VAL A 126 -24.02 -5.99 13.89
C VAL A 126 -24.94 -7.04 13.27
N SER A 127 -26.23 -6.97 13.54
CA SER A 127 -27.24 -7.85 12.94
C SER A 127 -27.70 -7.36 11.55
N GLY A 128 -27.16 -6.23 11.08
CA GLY A 128 -27.53 -5.60 9.80
C GLY A 128 -28.84 -4.81 9.87
N SER A 129 -29.41 -4.57 11.05
CA SER A 129 -30.60 -3.72 11.19
C SER A 129 -30.21 -2.25 11.09
N LEU A 130 -30.96 -1.48 10.29
CA LEU A 130 -30.80 -0.03 10.17
C LEU A 130 -31.19 0.64 11.49
N ILE A 131 -30.30 1.48 12.02
CA ILE A 131 -30.54 2.32 13.19
C ILE A 131 -30.97 3.72 12.76
N GLU A 132 -30.20 4.34 11.86
CA GLU A 132 -30.46 5.71 11.42
C GLU A 132 -29.94 5.95 10.00
N SER A 133 -30.55 6.89 9.26
CA SER A 133 -29.99 7.38 8.01
C SER A 133 -30.33 8.84 7.72
N ARG A 134 -29.40 9.56 7.09
CA ARG A 134 -29.58 10.96 6.63
C ARG A 134 -28.90 11.17 5.27
N ASN A 135 -29.44 12.10 4.48
CA ASN A 135 -28.87 12.52 3.21
C ASN A 135 -28.10 13.83 3.39
N TYR A 136 -26.98 13.96 2.68
CA TYR A 136 -26.12 15.14 2.66
C TYR A 136 -25.72 15.46 1.22
N SER A 137 -25.59 16.75 0.92
CA SER A 137 -25.07 17.23 -0.35
C SER A 137 -23.84 18.09 -0.09
N LEU A 138 -22.70 17.73 -0.67
CA LEU A 138 -21.45 18.45 -0.51
C LEU A 138 -21.04 19.10 -1.84
N PRO A 139 -20.84 20.43 -1.88
CA PRO A 139 -20.42 21.13 -3.10
C PRO A 139 -18.94 20.89 -3.45
N SER A 140 -18.14 20.40 -2.49
CA SER A 140 -16.72 20.08 -2.59
C SER A 140 -16.38 18.92 -1.66
N SER A 141 -15.11 18.52 -1.58
CA SER A 141 -14.64 17.71 -0.45
C SER A 141 -14.93 18.40 0.89
N GLY A 142 -15.11 17.61 1.95
CA GLY A 142 -15.45 18.11 3.28
C GLY A 142 -15.61 17.01 4.32
N ILE A 143 -16.01 17.42 5.52
CA ILE A 143 -16.29 16.52 6.64
C ILE A 143 -17.79 16.58 6.93
N ILE A 144 -18.44 15.42 7.01
CA ILE A 144 -19.80 15.27 7.52
C ILE A 144 -19.70 14.80 8.97
N THR A 145 -20.30 15.57 9.88
CA THR A 145 -20.53 15.15 11.26
C THR A 145 -21.88 14.45 11.36
N PHE A 146 -21.88 13.19 11.80
CA PHE A 146 -23.09 12.41 12.01
C PHE A 146 -23.24 12.13 13.51
N ASP A 147 -24.38 12.52 14.05
CA ASP A 147 -24.65 12.41 15.48
C ASP A 147 -24.87 10.95 15.90
N THR A 148 -24.35 10.58 17.07
CA THR A 148 -24.43 9.22 17.61
C THR A 148 -24.92 9.20 19.05
N HIS A 149 -25.56 10.27 19.54
CA HIS A 149 -26.00 10.37 20.95
C HIS A 149 -26.91 9.23 21.40
N ASP A 150 -27.75 8.70 20.52
CA ASP A 150 -28.67 7.61 20.81
C ASP A 150 -28.03 6.21 20.69
N LEU A 151 -26.76 6.12 20.28
CA LEU A 151 -26.07 4.84 20.17
C LEU A 151 -25.56 4.37 21.53
N THR A 152 -26.01 3.19 21.94
CA THR A 152 -25.47 2.47 23.10
C THR A 152 -24.04 1.98 22.83
N SER A 153 -23.31 1.60 23.88
CA SER A 153 -22.00 0.96 23.70
C SER A 153 -22.13 -0.32 22.86
N GLY A 154 -21.30 -0.45 21.83
CA GLY A 154 -21.41 -1.53 20.86
C GLY A 154 -20.63 -1.30 19.59
N VAL A 155 -20.70 -2.27 18.68
CA VAL A 155 -20.10 -2.20 17.34
C VAL A 155 -21.18 -1.85 16.32
N TYR A 156 -20.83 -0.96 15.39
CA TYR A 156 -21.72 -0.47 14.36
C TYR A 156 -21.01 -0.41 13.01
N PHE A 157 -21.82 -0.38 11.95
CA PHE A 157 -21.37 -0.17 10.59
C PHE A 157 -21.97 1.12 10.05
N LEU A 158 -21.11 2.03 9.62
CA LEU A 158 -21.51 3.19 8.84
C LEU A 158 -21.42 2.82 7.36
N LYS A 159 -22.54 2.91 6.64
CA LYS A 159 -22.58 2.85 5.19
C LYS A 159 -22.72 4.25 4.62
N VAL A 160 -21.86 4.59 3.68
CA VAL A 160 -21.90 5.85 2.91
C VAL A 160 -22.00 5.47 1.44
N ASN A 161 -23.19 5.62 0.86
CA ASN A 161 -23.53 5.08 -0.46
C ASN A 161 -23.19 3.58 -0.57
N ALA A 162 -22.13 3.20 -1.28
CA ALA A 162 -21.67 1.80 -1.41
C ALA A 162 -20.50 1.42 -0.48
N THR A 163 -19.88 2.40 0.17
CA THR A 163 -18.74 2.18 1.08
C THR A 163 -19.23 1.85 2.48
N ILE A 164 -18.60 0.88 3.16
CA ILE A 164 -18.91 0.50 4.55
C ILE A 164 -17.65 0.67 5.40
N GLU A 165 -17.78 1.35 6.52
CA GLU A 165 -16.76 1.52 7.54
C GLU A 165 -17.29 1.01 8.90
N LYS A 166 -16.42 0.40 9.71
CA LYS A 166 -16.77 -0.13 11.03
C LYS A 166 -16.31 0.84 12.11
N PHE A 167 -17.15 1.07 13.11
CA PHE A 167 -16.77 1.80 14.32
C PHE A 167 -17.35 1.16 15.58
N MET A 168 -16.87 1.59 16.74
CA MET A 168 -17.32 1.14 18.05
C MET A 168 -17.59 2.35 18.94
N VAL A 169 -18.68 2.28 19.71
CA VAL A 169 -18.98 3.21 20.81
C VAL A 169 -18.62 2.51 22.12
N ARG A 170 -17.76 3.10 22.95
CA ARG A 170 -17.38 2.54 24.25
C ARG A 170 -17.11 3.61 25.29
#